data_AF-A0A9Q8PEB9-F1
#
_entry.id   AF-A0A9Q8PEB9-F1
#
_cell.length_a   1.000
_cell.length_b   1.000
_cell.length_c   1.000
_cell.angle_alpha   90.00
_cell.angle_beta   90.00
_cell.angle_gamma   90.00
#
_symmetry.space_group_name_H-M   'P 1'
#
loop_
_entity.id
_entity.type
_entity.pdbx_description
1 polymer ?
#
loop_
_entity_poly.entity_id
_entity_poly.type
_entity_poly.pdbx_seq_one_letter_code
_entity_poly.pdbx_strand_id
1 'polypeptide(L)'
;MNRVPHNIPLHRELILLRDDTARLLGWANHFEFKTSQKMVQTPAAVLRLLSEVRAALRPVAERSAHELLLLKVEESAAHGAHMNSDKLFFWDKAYFEKNDDIKRSGNNQGPPLSEYFELNDLDENVRNIRANLRF
;
A
#
# COMPACT_ATOMS: atom_id res chain seq x y z
N MET A 1 14.18 6.06 -11.15
CA MET A 1 13.87 6.51 -12.52
C MET A 1 12.57 7.28 -12.46
N ASN A 2 12.55 8.56 -12.81
CA ASN A 2 11.32 9.34 -12.76
C ASN A 2 10.49 9.01 -14.00
N ARG A 3 9.34 8.34 -13.82
CA ARG A 3 8.55 7.78 -14.93
C ARG A 3 7.95 8.86 -15.83
N VAL A 4 7.77 10.09 -15.32
CA VAL A 4 7.23 11.24 -16.06
C VAL A 4 8.02 12.51 -15.66
N PRO A 5 9.15 12.81 -16.30
CA PRO A 5 10.02 13.95 -15.94
C PRO A 5 9.31 15.31 -16.00
N HIS A 6 8.32 15.46 -16.88
CA HIS A 6 7.55 16.70 -17.02
C HIS A 6 6.73 17.05 -15.77
N ASN A 7 6.41 16.07 -14.92
CA ASN A 7 5.68 16.32 -13.67
C ASN A 7 6.57 16.96 -12.59
N ILE A 8 7.89 16.89 -12.70
CA ILE A 8 8.81 17.45 -11.69
C ILE A 8 8.59 18.97 -11.50
N PRO A 9 8.68 19.80 -12.55
CA PRO A 9 8.44 21.23 -12.41
C PRO A 9 7.00 21.55 -11.99
N LEU A 10 6.01 20.82 -12.52
CA LEU A 10 4.59 21.01 -12.17
C LEU A 10 4.31 20.71 -10.70
N HIS A 11 4.91 19.65 -10.13
CA HIS A 11 4.77 19.35 -8.71
C HIS A 11 5.41 20.43 -7.83
N ARG A 12 6.55 20.98 -8.24
CA ARG A 12 7.19 22.08 -7.51
C ARG A 12 6.29 23.31 -7.47
N GLU A 13 5.77 23.71 -8.63
CA GLU A 13 4.85 24.83 -8.74
C GLU A 13 3.58 24.60 -7.91
N LEU A 14 2.97 23.41 -8.01
CA LEU A 14 1.80 23.03 -7.22
C LEU A 14 2.03 23.16 -5.71
N ILE A 15 3.20 22.74 -5.20
CA ILE A 15 3.52 22.84 -3.77
C ILE A 15 3.65 24.31 -3.35
N LEU A 16 4.30 25.14 -4.15
CA LEU A 16 4.44 26.57 -3.88
C LEU A 16 3.08 27.27 -3.86
N LEU A 17 2.27 27.07 -4.90
CA LEU A 17 0.92 27.64 -4.98
C LEU A 17 0.03 27.20 -3.81
N ARG A 18 0.17 25.96 -3.35
CA ARG A 18 -0.55 25.45 -2.17
C ARG A 18 -0.13 26.15 -0.88
N ASP A 19 1.17 26.41 -0.70
CA ASP A 19 1.69 27.14 0.46
C ASP A 19 1.24 28.61 0.43
N ASP A 20 1.38 29.28 -0.72
CA ASP A 20 0.96 30.67 -0.92
C ASP A 20 -0.53 30.84 -0.62
N THR A 21 -1.37 29.95 -1.14
CA THR A 21 -2.81 29.97 -0.90
C THR A 21 -3.13 29.82 0.60
N ALA A 22 -2.42 28.94 1.31
CA ALA A 22 -2.66 28.73 2.73
C ALA A 22 -2.28 29.98 3.55
N ARG A 23 -1.13 30.60 3.25
CA ARG A 23 -0.68 31.83 3.91
C ARG A 23 -1.62 33.00 3.66
N LEU A 24 -2.12 33.14 2.42
CA LEU A 24 -3.12 34.17 2.08
C LEU A 24 -4.41 34.03 2.91
N LEU A 25 -4.78 32.79 3.25
CA LEU A 25 -5.94 32.48 4.08
C LEU A 25 -5.64 32.52 5.59
N GLY A 26 -4.44 32.94 5.99
CA GLY A 26 -4.03 33.06 7.40
C GLY A 26 -3.58 31.77 8.07
N TRP A 27 -3.35 30.69 7.31
CA TRP A 27 -2.84 29.42 7.83
C TRP A 27 -1.32 29.34 7.72
N ALA A 28 -0.66 28.61 8.62
CA ALA A 28 0.80 28.52 8.60
C ALA A 28 1.34 27.72 7.41
N ASN A 29 0.57 26.74 6.93
CA ASN A 29 0.91 25.92 5.76
C ASN A 29 -0.33 25.21 5.20
N HIS A 30 -0.20 24.61 4.02
CA HIS A 30 -1.28 23.89 3.36
C HIS A 30 -1.80 22.67 4.14
N PHE A 31 -0.94 22.01 4.91
CA PHE A 31 -1.32 20.82 5.67
C PHE A 31 -2.28 21.17 6.82
N GLU A 32 -2.02 22.26 7.52
CA GLU A 32 -2.90 22.78 8.57
C GLU A 32 -4.26 23.18 7.99
N PHE A 33 -4.24 23.95 6.89
CA PHE A 33 -5.46 24.36 6.17
C PHE A 33 -6.33 23.16 5.75
N LYS A 34 -5.73 22.10 5.20
CA LYS A 34 -6.49 20.92 4.76
C LYS A 34 -6.96 20.03 5.91
N THR A 35 -6.25 20.05 7.04
CA THR A 35 -6.57 19.16 8.17
C THR A 35 -7.68 19.73 9.05
N SER A 36 -7.82 21.06 9.13
CA SER A 36 -8.92 21.72 9.85
C SER A 36 -10.30 21.34 9.31
N GLN A 37 -10.39 20.97 8.03
CA GLN A 37 -11.61 20.50 7.36
C GLN A 37 -11.90 19.00 7.56
N LYS A 38 -11.05 18.26 8.28
CA LYS A 38 -11.13 16.80 8.43
C LYS A 38 -11.37 16.40 9.88
N MET A 39 -11.86 15.17 10.09
CA MET A 39 -12.14 14.62 11.42
C MET A 39 -10.94 14.55 12.36
N VAL A 40 -9.70 14.42 11.85
CA VAL A 40 -8.48 14.38 12.67
C VAL A 40 -8.12 15.77 13.24
N GLN A 41 -8.71 16.84 12.67
CA GLN A 41 -8.65 18.26 13.07
C GLN A 41 -7.26 18.92 13.10
N THR A 42 -6.19 18.22 13.49
CA THR A 42 -4.84 18.81 13.65
C THR A 42 -3.74 18.02 12.92
N PRO A 43 -2.75 18.72 12.34
CA PRO A 43 -1.52 18.12 11.81
C PRO A 43 -0.81 17.18 12.79
N ALA A 44 -0.74 17.57 14.08
CA ALA A 44 -0.07 16.80 15.11
C ALA A 44 -0.74 15.42 15.34
N ALA A 45 -2.08 15.38 15.33
CA ALA A 45 -2.80 14.12 15.46
C ALA A 45 -2.55 13.17 14.27
N VAL A 46 -2.45 13.70 13.04
CA VAL A 46 -2.07 12.90 11.87
C VAL A 46 -0.64 12.35 12.01
N LEU A 47 0.32 13.19 12.39
CA LEU A 47 1.72 12.78 12.54
C LEU A 47 1.87 11.71 13.64
N ARG A 48 1.16 11.86 14.76
CA ARG A 48 1.12 10.87 15.82
C ARG A 48 0.56 9.53 15.32
N LEU A 49 -0.57 9.54 14.63
CA LEU A 49 -1.18 8.34 14.05
C LEU A 49 -0.20 7.63 13.09
N LEU A 50 0.43 8.37 12.17
CA LEU A 50 1.39 7.80 11.23
C LEU A 50 2.63 7.23 11.94
N SER A 51 3.06 7.85 13.03
CA SER A 51 4.16 7.35 13.86
C SER A 51 3.79 6.05 14.57
N GLU A 52 2.60 5.98 15.17
CA GLU A 52 2.08 4.78 15.84
C GLU A 52 1.94 3.61 14.86
N VAL A 53 1.31 3.86 13.69
CA VAL A 53 1.15 2.85 12.63
C VAL A 53 2.52 2.36 12.15
N ARG A 54 3.48 3.26 11.92
CA ARG A 54 4.84 2.89 11.52
C ARG A 54 5.54 2.05 12.58
N ALA A 55 5.43 2.43 13.85
CA ALA A 55 6.06 1.70 14.95
C ALA A 55 5.49 0.28 15.08
N ALA A 56 4.17 0.13 14.94
CA ALA A 56 3.50 -1.16 14.99
C ALA A 56 3.84 -2.06 13.79
N LEU A 57 3.91 -1.49 12.58
CA LEU A 57 4.15 -2.26 11.36
C LEU A 57 5.62 -2.57 11.09
N ARG A 58 6.57 -1.77 11.61
CA ARG A 58 8.02 -1.97 11.37
C ARG A 58 8.50 -3.40 11.61
N PRO A 59 8.25 -4.07 12.76
CA PRO A 59 8.74 -5.43 12.98
C PRO A 59 8.11 -6.45 12.01
N VAL A 60 6.86 -6.25 11.59
CA VAL A 60 6.21 -7.10 10.59
C VAL A 60 6.84 -6.89 9.21
N ALA A 61 7.08 -5.64 8.84
CA ALA A 61 7.70 -5.28 7.57
C ALA A 61 9.15 -5.79 7.46
N GLU A 62 9.93 -5.71 8.54
CA GLU A 62 11.30 -6.23 8.59
C GLU A 62 11.34 -7.76 8.43
N ARG A 63 10.46 -8.49 9.13
CA ARG A 63 10.33 -9.94 8.97
C ARG A 63 9.91 -10.32 7.54
N SER A 64 8.89 -9.68 7.00
CA SER A 64 8.42 -9.93 5.63
C SER A 64 9.51 -9.64 4.60
N ALA A 65 10.24 -8.52 4.73
CA ALA A 65 11.36 -8.22 3.83
C ALA A 65 12.48 -9.27 3.93
N HIS A 66 12.75 -9.81 5.11
CA HIS A 66 13.71 -10.89 5.31
C HIS A 66 13.25 -12.20 4.67
N GLU A 67 11.99 -12.58 4.84
CA GLU A 67 11.39 -13.76 4.18
C GLU A 67 11.50 -13.67 2.65
N LEU A 68 11.16 -12.52 2.07
CA LEU A 68 11.29 -12.29 0.62
C LEU A 68 12.74 -12.35 0.13
N LEU A 69 13.69 -11.86 0.95
CA LEU A 69 15.11 -11.95 0.62
C LEU A 69 15.60 -13.40 0.60
N LEU A 70 15.17 -14.22 1.57
CA LEU A 70 15.52 -15.65 1.59
C LEU A 70 15.00 -16.36 0.34
N LEU A 71 13.74 -16.12 -0.04
CA LEU A 71 13.17 -16.66 -1.28
C LEU A 71 13.99 -16.27 -2.52
N LYS A 72 14.46 -15.02 -2.59
CA LYS A 72 15.32 -14.56 -3.67
C LYS A 72 16.67 -15.28 -3.70
N VAL A 73 17.29 -15.48 -2.54
CA VAL A 73 18.57 -16.20 -2.43
C VAL A 73 18.42 -17.65 -2.87
N GLU A 74 17.35 -18.33 -2.42
CA GLU A 74 17.03 -19.71 -2.81
C GLU A 74 16.84 -19.85 -4.33
N GLU A 75 16.03 -18.97 -4.93
CA GLU A 75 15.75 -19.01 -6.36
C GLU A 75 17.01 -18.68 -7.20
N SER A 76 17.83 -17.73 -6.74
CA SER A 76 19.11 -17.39 -7.39
C SER A 76 20.12 -18.53 -7.32
N ALA A 77 20.13 -19.31 -6.23
CA ALA A 77 20.98 -20.50 -6.12
C ALA A 77 20.53 -21.61 -7.09
N ALA A 78 19.23 -21.76 -7.31
CA ALA A 78 18.67 -22.76 -8.21
C ALA A 78 18.92 -22.47 -9.71
N HIS A 79 18.96 -21.19 -10.11
CA HIS A 79 19.10 -20.78 -11.52
C HIS A 79 20.53 -20.37 -11.93
N GLY A 80 21.50 -20.59 -11.05
CA GLY A 80 22.89 -20.14 -11.21
C GLY A 80 23.09 -18.75 -10.61
N ALA A 81 24.14 -18.59 -9.79
CA ALA A 81 24.35 -17.41 -8.98
C ALA A 81 24.27 -16.09 -9.78
N HIS A 82 23.30 -15.26 -9.43
CA HIS A 82 23.14 -13.93 -10.00
C HIS A 82 23.83 -12.86 -9.14
N MET A 83 24.32 -11.79 -9.79
CA MET A 83 24.84 -10.61 -9.10
C MET A 83 23.75 -9.96 -8.24
N ASN A 84 24.06 -9.57 -7.00
CA ASN A 84 23.15 -8.93 -6.03
C ASN A 84 21.97 -9.78 -5.54
N SER A 85 22.17 -11.10 -5.38
CA SER A 85 21.18 -11.99 -4.75
C SER A 85 20.95 -11.68 -3.26
N ASP A 86 21.88 -10.99 -2.61
CA ASP A 86 21.88 -10.62 -1.18
C ASP A 86 21.04 -9.36 -0.85
N LYS A 87 20.44 -8.73 -1.87
CA LYS A 87 19.67 -7.48 -1.71
C LYS A 87 18.27 -7.63 -2.29
N LEU A 88 17.28 -7.12 -1.58
CA LEU A 88 15.91 -7.01 -2.07
C LEU A 88 15.71 -5.64 -2.72
N PHE A 89 15.44 -5.60 -4.02
CA PHE A 89 15.14 -4.37 -4.76
C PHE A 89 13.64 -4.11 -4.82
N PHE A 90 13.25 -2.86 -5.11
CA PHE A 90 11.86 -2.45 -5.17
C PHE A 90 11.00 -3.28 -6.15
N TRP A 91 11.59 -3.69 -7.28
CA TRP A 91 10.89 -4.49 -8.29
C TRP A 91 10.78 -5.98 -7.92
N ASP A 92 11.61 -6.47 -6.99
CA ASP A 92 11.60 -7.88 -6.56
C ASP A 92 10.35 -8.19 -5.71
N LYS A 93 9.91 -7.22 -4.91
CA LYS A 93 8.83 -7.37 -3.93
C LYS A 93 7.58 -8.04 -4.51
N ALA A 94 7.02 -7.48 -5.59
CA ALA A 94 5.77 -7.98 -6.15
C ALA A 94 5.88 -9.41 -6.70
N TYR A 95 7.06 -9.79 -7.20
CA TYR A 95 7.30 -11.14 -7.71
C TYR A 95 7.38 -12.16 -6.58
N PHE A 96 8.21 -11.89 -5.57
CA PHE A 96 8.39 -12.82 -4.45
C PHE A 96 7.17 -12.90 -3.53
N GLU A 97 6.42 -11.81 -3.35
CA GLU A 97 5.14 -11.84 -2.62
C GLU A 97 4.15 -12.78 -3.31
N LYS A 98 4.02 -12.69 -4.64
CA LYS A 98 3.14 -13.57 -5.40
C LYS A 98 3.59 -15.04 -5.31
N ASN A 99 4.89 -15.30 -5.40
CA ASN A 99 5.42 -16.66 -5.30
C ASN A 99 5.20 -17.25 -3.89
N ASP A 100 5.40 -16.46 -2.85
CA ASP A 100 5.12 -16.85 -1.47
C ASP A 100 3.63 -17.13 -1.25
N ASP A 101 2.74 -16.27 -1.76
CA ASP A 101 1.29 -16.49 -1.72
C ASP A 101 0.87 -17.78 -2.42
N ILE A 102 1.44 -18.09 -3.59
CA ILE A 102 1.17 -19.35 -4.32
C ILE A 102 1.67 -20.56 -3.52
N LYS A 103 2.85 -20.47 -2.91
CA LYS A 103 3.40 -21.54 -2.06
C LYS A 103 2.54 -21.77 -0.81
N ARG A 104 2.13 -20.70 -0.13
CA ARG A 104 1.30 -20.74 1.10
C ARG A 104 -0.13 -21.17 0.83
N SER A 105 -0.71 -20.71 -0.29
CA SER A 105 -2.06 -21.08 -0.73
C SER A 105 -2.13 -22.49 -1.31
N GLY A 106 -1.00 -23.23 -1.29
CA GLY A 106 -0.86 -24.67 -1.54
C GLY A 106 -2.04 -25.32 -2.25
N ASN A 107 -1.98 -25.37 -3.58
CA ASN A 107 -2.73 -26.28 -4.45
C ASN A 107 -4.13 -26.65 -3.91
N ASN A 108 -5.04 -25.67 -3.87
CA ASN A 108 -6.47 -25.91 -3.65
C ASN A 108 -6.95 -26.94 -4.68
N GLN A 109 -7.08 -28.21 -4.26
CA GLN A 109 -7.55 -29.32 -5.10
C GLN A 109 -9.06 -29.28 -5.36
N GLY A 110 -9.75 -28.26 -4.85
CA GLY A 110 -11.16 -28.02 -5.08
C GLY A 110 -11.40 -27.15 -6.33
N PRO A 111 -12.66 -27.08 -6.81
CA PRO A 111 -13.03 -26.14 -7.85
C PRO A 111 -12.63 -24.70 -7.47
N PRO A 112 -12.26 -23.85 -8.45
CA PRO A 112 -11.92 -22.46 -8.20
C PRO A 112 -12.98 -21.76 -7.36
N LEU A 113 -12.55 -21.01 -6.33
CA LEU A 113 -13.46 -20.27 -5.46
C LEU A 113 -14.44 -19.38 -6.24
N SER A 114 -14.05 -18.90 -7.41
CA SER A 114 -14.90 -18.10 -8.31
C SER A 114 -16.20 -18.79 -8.73
N GLU A 115 -16.24 -20.12 -8.76
CA GLU A 115 -17.47 -20.87 -9.11
C GLU A 115 -18.58 -20.70 -8.06
N TYR A 116 -18.24 -20.36 -6.81
CA TYR A 116 -19.20 -20.11 -5.74
C TYR A 116 -19.65 -18.65 -5.63
N PHE A 117 -19.14 -17.76 -6.49
CA PHE A 117 -19.44 -16.32 -6.47
C PHE A 117 -19.95 -15.85 -7.83
N GLU A 118 -21.02 -16.47 -8.32
CA GLU A 118 -21.72 -15.99 -9.53
C GLU A 118 -22.28 -14.59 -9.30
N LEU A 119 -22.19 -13.73 -10.34
CA LEU A 119 -22.51 -12.29 -10.21
C LEU A 119 -23.94 -12.02 -9.73
N ASN A 120 -24.90 -12.79 -10.23
CA ASN A 120 -26.31 -12.60 -9.88
C ASN A 120 -26.56 -12.93 -8.40
N ASP A 121 -25.97 -14.02 -7.92
CA ASP A 121 -26.11 -14.46 -6.53
C ASP A 121 -25.36 -13.51 -5.57
N LEU A 122 -24.21 -12.99 -5.98
CA LEU A 122 -23.45 -12.02 -5.19
C LEU A 122 -24.23 -10.71 -4.99
N ASP A 123 -24.87 -10.20 -6.05
CA ASP A 123 -25.67 -8.98 -5.98
C ASP A 123 -26.87 -9.13 -5.03
N GLU A 124 -27.57 -10.27 -5.10
CA GLU A 124 -28.68 -10.56 -4.20
C GLU A 124 -28.20 -10.72 -2.75
N ASN A 125 -27.11 -11.45 -2.52
CA ASN A 125 -26.53 -11.65 -1.20
C ASN A 125 -26.08 -10.33 -0.56
N VAL A 126 -25.42 -9.45 -1.32
CA VAL A 126 -25.00 -8.13 -0.82
C VAL A 126 -26.20 -7.24 -0.50
N ARG A 127 -27.26 -7.26 -1.33
CA ARG A 127 -28.51 -6.53 -1.05
C ARG A 127 -29.19 -7.04 0.22
N ASN A 128 -29.26 -8.36 0.40
CA ASN A 128 -29.85 -8.98 1.58
C ASN A 128 -29.07 -8.65 2.86
N ILE A 129 -27.73 -8.71 2.82
CA ILE A 129 -26.88 -8.29 3.95
C ILE A 129 -27.13 -6.83 4.31
N ARG A 130 -27.18 -5.93 3.31
CA ARG A 130 -27.45 -4.51 3.54
C ARG A 130 -28.85 -4.25 4.11
N ALA A 131 -29.87 -4.96 3.63
CA ALA A 131 -31.24 -4.84 4.14
C ALA A 131 -31.38 -5.31 5.60
N ASN A 132 -30.61 -6.32 5.99
CA ASN A 132 -30.59 -6.86 7.35
C ASN A 132 -29.77 -6.00 8.33
N LEU A 133 -28.75 -5.27 7.85
CA LEU A 133 -27.89 -4.40 8.66
C LEU A 133 -28.42 -2.98 8.87
N ARG A 134 -29.75 -2.75 8.76
CA ARG A 134 -30.47 -1.46 8.90
C ARG A 134 -29.59 -0.31 9.47
N PHE A 135 -28.99 0.47 8.57
CA PHE A 135 -28.49 1.81 8.86
C PHE A 135 -29.57 2.82 8.50
#